data_AF-A0A9P5TVE7-F1
#
_entry.id   AF-A0A9P5TVE7-F1
#
_cell.length_a   1.000
_cell.length_b   1.000
_cell.length_c   1.000
_cell.angle_alpha   90.00
_cell.angle_beta   90.00
_cell.angle_gamma   90.00
#
_symmetry.space_group_name_H-M   'P 1'
#
loop_
_entity.id
_entity.type
_entity.pdbx_description
1 polymer ?
#
loop_
_entity_poly.entity_id
_entity_poly.type
_entity_poly.pdbx_seq_one_letter_code
_entity_poly.pdbx_strand_id
1 'polypeptide(L)'
;QGEQEHKQAKKLYGRTNKRKDFVSQVAVHYRREQLLRRIGMKSRAATKAVEGNGRRKGGDQERETSPCIPSDDRNALPLMHPQEHHHISSSDKARKNIIRFIHANSTDPAVRVGFSSGLKDHILCRLLSLETDCTFSEDERDQLQIVGNHIYQHGTLRVNYTTYDMR
;
A
#
# COMPACT_ATOMS: atom_id res chain seq x y z
N GLN A 1 42.08 -4.56 3.15
CA GLN A 1 40.76 -4.31 2.54
C GLN A 1 40.81 -3.57 1.19
N GLY A 2 41.81 -2.72 0.90
CA GLY A 2 41.82 -1.92 -0.34
C GLY A 2 41.90 -2.67 -1.68
N GLU A 3 42.55 -3.83 -1.74
CA GLU A 3 42.75 -4.56 -3.01
C GLU A 3 41.45 -5.17 -3.59
N GLN A 4 40.56 -5.66 -2.72
CA GLN A 4 39.27 -6.24 -3.14
C GLN A 4 38.28 -5.16 -3.58
N GLU A 5 38.28 -4.00 -2.93
CA GLU A 5 37.43 -2.86 -3.31
C GLU A 5 37.86 -2.27 -4.65
N HIS A 6 39.17 -2.21 -4.91
CA HIS A 6 39.70 -1.77 -6.20
C HIS A 6 39.31 -2.71 -7.36
N LYS A 7 39.26 -4.03 -7.13
CA LYS A 7 38.74 -5.01 -8.11
C LYS A 7 37.25 -4.75 -8.42
N GLN A 8 36.46 -4.40 -7.42
CA GLN A 8 35.03 -4.06 -7.61
C GLN A 8 34.86 -2.75 -8.38
N ALA A 9 35.61 -1.71 -8.04
CA ALA A 9 35.58 -0.42 -8.75
C ALA A 9 35.94 -0.58 -10.23
N LYS A 10 36.97 -1.37 -10.57
CA LYS A 10 37.33 -1.68 -11.96
C LYS A 10 36.23 -2.44 -12.71
N LYS A 11 35.57 -3.40 -12.06
CA LYS A 11 34.46 -4.16 -12.66
C LYS A 11 33.25 -3.26 -12.96
N LEU A 12 32.95 -2.31 -12.07
CA LEU A 12 31.87 -1.34 -12.25
C LEU A 12 32.22 -0.31 -13.32
N TYR A 13 33.47 0.17 -13.36
CA TYR A 13 33.96 1.07 -14.40
C TYR A 13 33.81 0.45 -15.80
N GLY A 14 34.12 -0.84 -15.95
CA GLY A 14 33.94 -1.57 -17.22
C GLY A 14 32.50 -1.63 -17.74
N ARG A 15 31.50 -1.39 -16.88
CA ARG A 15 30.07 -1.36 -17.23
C ARG A 15 29.55 0.04 -17.56
N THR A 16 30.38 1.07 -17.41
CA THR A 16 30.04 2.45 -17.77
C THR A 16 30.37 2.75 -19.23
N ASN A 17 29.85 3.86 -19.74
CA ASN A 17 30.21 4.36 -21.07
C ASN A 17 31.59 5.07 -21.11
N LYS A 18 32.35 5.08 -20.00
CA LYS A 18 33.70 5.67 -19.85
C LYS A 18 33.81 7.16 -20.22
N ARG A 19 32.69 7.90 -20.19
CA ARG A 19 32.66 9.37 -20.39
C ARG A 19 32.91 10.10 -19.06
N LYS A 20 33.05 11.43 -19.09
CA LYS A 20 33.39 12.26 -17.92
C LYS A 20 32.49 11.99 -16.69
N ASP A 21 31.24 11.59 -16.90
CA ASP A 21 30.27 11.27 -15.83
C ASP A 21 30.36 9.84 -15.29
N PHE A 22 31.43 9.10 -15.60
CA PHE A 22 31.58 7.68 -15.22
C PHE A 22 31.49 7.48 -13.69
N VAL A 23 31.92 8.46 -12.89
CA VAL A 23 31.87 8.39 -11.42
C VAL A 23 30.43 8.26 -10.92
N SER A 24 29.51 9.05 -11.48
CA SER A 24 28.08 8.99 -11.16
C SER A 24 27.48 7.64 -11.60
N GLN A 25 27.86 7.16 -12.78
CA GLN A 25 27.41 5.85 -13.29
C GLN A 25 27.91 4.69 -12.39
N VAL A 26 29.18 4.73 -11.98
CA VAL A 26 29.75 3.76 -11.03
C VAL A 26 28.98 3.78 -9.70
N ALA A 27 28.66 4.96 -9.18
CA ALA A 27 27.89 5.10 -7.94
C ALA A 27 26.47 4.51 -8.08
N VAL A 28 25.80 4.73 -9.22
CA VAL A 28 24.47 4.14 -9.50
C VAL A 28 24.56 2.62 -9.62
N HIS A 29 25.56 2.08 -10.34
CA HIS A 29 25.74 0.63 -10.46
C HIS A 29 26.04 -0.01 -9.11
N TYR A 30 26.89 0.61 -8.29
CA TYR A 30 27.18 0.15 -6.94
C TYR A 30 25.90 0.12 -6.09
N ARG A 31 25.11 1.20 -6.10
CA ARG A 31 23.84 1.28 -5.35
C ARG A 31 22.84 0.22 -5.80
N ARG A 32 22.72 -0.02 -7.10
CA ARG A 32 21.85 -1.07 -7.67
C ARG A 32 22.33 -2.46 -7.27
N GLU A 33 23.63 -2.74 -7.33
CA GLU A 33 24.18 -4.03 -6.90
C GLU A 33 23.92 -4.29 -5.42
N GLN A 34 24.11 -3.27 -4.57
CA GLN A 34 23.83 -3.37 -3.13
C GLN A 34 22.34 -3.60 -2.84
N LEU A 35 21.45 -2.95 -3.59
CA LEU A 35 20.00 -3.17 -3.47
C LEU A 35 19.63 -4.62 -3.85
N LEU A 36 20.14 -5.12 -4.98
CA LEU A 36 19.90 -6.50 -5.42
C LEU A 36 20.45 -7.52 -4.42
N ARG A 37 21.63 -7.28 -3.84
CA ARG A 37 22.18 -8.13 -2.78
C ARG A 37 21.27 -8.15 -1.55
N ARG A 38 20.78 -7.00 -1.10
CA ARG A 38 19.84 -6.92 0.04
C ARG A 38 18.54 -7.65 -0.23
N ILE A 39 17.96 -7.50 -1.43
CA ILE A 39 16.76 -8.23 -1.84
C ILE A 39 17.04 -9.74 -1.87
N GLY A 40 18.17 -10.15 -2.46
CA GLY A 40 18.62 -11.53 -2.49
C GLY A 40 18.79 -12.15 -1.09
N MET A 41 19.40 -11.42 -0.15
CA MET A 41 19.54 -11.87 1.24
C MET A 41 18.18 -12.02 1.95
N LYS A 42 17.25 -11.08 1.74
CA LYS A 42 15.88 -11.19 2.27
C LYS A 42 15.12 -12.37 1.67
N SER A 43 15.25 -12.60 0.36
CA SER A 43 14.63 -13.76 -0.31
C SER A 43 15.22 -15.09 0.17
N ARG A 44 16.55 -15.18 0.36
CA ARG A 44 17.21 -16.38 0.89
C ARG A 44 16.88 -16.64 2.36
N ALA A 45 16.74 -15.59 3.18
CA ALA A 45 16.26 -15.74 4.55
C ALA A 45 14.80 -16.24 4.58
N ALA A 46 13.96 -15.76 3.65
CA ALA A 46 12.60 -16.25 3.49
C ALA A 46 12.56 -17.70 2.99
N THR A 47 13.40 -18.11 2.04
CA THR A 47 13.45 -19.52 1.56
C THR A 47 14.00 -20.45 2.63
N LYS A 48 15.00 -20.03 3.42
CA LYS A 48 15.51 -20.84 4.56
C LYS A 48 14.46 -21.02 5.67
N ALA A 49 13.58 -20.04 5.88
CA ALA A 49 12.44 -20.19 6.79
C ALA A 49 11.36 -21.16 6.24
N VAL A 50 11.31 -21.38 4.93
CA VAL A 50 10.38 -22.30 4.26
C VAL A 50 10.93 -23.74 4.19
N GLU A 51 12.26 -23.94 4.11
CA GLU A 51 12.87 -25.29 4.08
C GLU A 51 12.72 -26.09 5.39
N GLY A 52 12.30 -25.46 6.50
CA GLY A 52 11.95 -26.14 7.75
C GLY A 52 10.53 -26.67 7.84
N ASN A 53 9.66 -26.41 6.86
CA ASN A 53 8.28 -26.89 6.89
C ASN A 53 7.78 -27.25 5.49
N GLY A 54 7.41 -28.52 5.32
CA GLY A 54 7.13 -29.12 4.03
C GLY A 54 6.16 -28.36 3.13
N ARG A 55 6.57 -28.24 1.87
CA ARG A 55 5.74 -28.38 0.65
C ARG A 55 4.38 -27.66 0.68
N ARG A 56 4.34 -26.42 0.20
CA ARG A 56 3.14 -25.87 -0.46
C ARG A 56 3.51 -25.21 -1.79
N LYS A 57 2.74 -25.63 -2.79
CA LYS A 57 2.75 -25.24 -4.21
C LYS A 57 2.70 -23.72 -4.35
N GLY A 58 3.35 -23.24 -5.41
CA GLY A 58 3.35 -21.83 -5.81
C GLY A 58 1.95 -21.25 -5.97
N GLY A 59 1.85 -20.02 -5.51
CA GLY A 59 0.74 -19.09 -5.69
C GLY A 59 1.19 -17.81 -5.00
N ASP A 60 1.07 -16.69 -5.68
CA ASP A 60 1.37 -15.36 -5.17
C ASP A 60 0.51 -15.06 -3.93
N GLN A 61 0.92 -15.57 -2.77
CA GLN A 61 0.47 -15.09 -1.48
C GLN A 61 1.22 -13.79 -1.21
N GLU A 62 0.68 -12.71 -1.78
CA GLU A 62 0.65 -11.44 -1.05
C GLU A 62 0.22 -11.78 0.37
N ARG A 63 1.18 -11.67 1.28
CA ARG A 63 0.99 -11.84 2.71
C ARG A 63 -0.35 -11.23 3.11
N GLU A 64 -1.25 -12.07 3.58
CA GLU A 64 -2.41 -11.68 4.39
C GLU A 64 -1.86 -11.21 5.75
N THR A 65 -1.07 -10.15 5.73
CA THR A 65 -0.54 -9.48 6.91
C THR A 65 -1.53 -8.42 7.28
N SER A 66 -2.36 -8.74 8.28
CA SER A 66 -3.02 -7.83 9.20
C SER A 66 -3.91 -6.74 8.59
N PRO A 67 -5.10 -6.48 9.16
CA PRO A 67 -5.91 -5.33 8.76
C PRO A 67 -5.20 -3.99 9.01
N CYS A 68 -4.12 -3.95 9.79
CA CYS A 68 -3.33 -2.74 10.03
C CYS A 68 -2.16 -2.60 9.05
N ILE A 69 -2.10 -1.47 8.35
CA ILE A 69 -0.85 -0.98 7.75
C ILE A 69 0.10 -0.69 8.91
N PRO A 70 1.33 -1.21 8.93
CA PRO A 70 2.31 -0.85 9.94
C PRO A 70 2.45 0.66 9.99
N SER A 71 2.21 1.26 11.15
CA SER A 71 2.44 2.69 11.38
C SER A 71 3.93 2.96 11.15
N ASP A 72 4.25 3.53 9.99
CA ASP A 72 5.58 4.03 9.69
C ASP A 72 5.57 5.51 10.08
N ASP A 73 6.33 5.90 11.11
CA ASP A 73 6.43 7.30 11.58
C ASP A 73 6.81 8.27 10.45
N ARG A 74 7.34 7.75 9.33
CA ARG A 74 7.63 8.49 8.10
C ARG A 74 6.40 9.01 7.36
N ASN A 75 5.21 8.49 7.65
CA ASN A 75 3.93 8.96 7.12
C ASN A 75 3.11 9.73 8.17
N ALA A 76 3.74 10.19 9.27
CA ALA A 76 3.08 11.03 10.26
C ALA A 76 2.43 12.24 9.56
N LEU A 77 1.11 12.38 9.76
CA LEU A 77 0.35 13.46 9.16
C LEU A 77 0.87 14.81 9.70
N PRO A 78 1.05 15.83 8.83
CA PRO A 78 1.46 17.15 9.29
C PRO A 78 0.45 17.73 10.28
N LEU A 79 0.91 18.70 11.07
CA LEU A 79 0.06 19.41 12.02
C LEU A 79 -1.07 20.13 11.24
N MET A 80 -2.30 19.78 11.55
CA MET A 80 -3.51 20.25 10.87
C MET A 80 -4.10 21.48 11.58
N HIS A 81 -4.76 22.36 10.82
CA HIS A 81 -5.48 23.49 11.40
C HIS A 81 -6.66 22.99 12.26
N PRO A 82 -6.91 23.54 13.47
CA PRO A 82 -7.99 23.07 14.35
C PRO A 82 -9.40 23.12 13.74
N GLN A 83 -9.60 23.89 12.67
CA GLN A 83 -10.88 24.02 11.96
C GLN A 83 -11.16 22.87 10.97
N GLU A 84 -10.16 22.07 10.60
CA GLU A 84 -10.35 20.93 9.70
C GLU A 84 -10.81 19.71 10.51
N HIS A 85 -11.97 19.12 10.17
CA HIS A 85 -12.59 18.05 10.98
C HIS A 85 -11.86 16.71 10.88
N HIS A 86 -11.30 16.37 9.72
CA HIS A 86 -10.65 15.08 9.51
C HIS A 86 -9.45 15.17 8.56
N HIS A 87 -8.43 14.38 8.82
CA HIS A 87 -7.25 14.17 7.97
C HIS A 87 -7.06 12.68 7.69
N ILE A 88 -6.94 12.31 6.42
CA ILE A 88 -6.58 10.95 6.01
C ILE A 88 -5.24 10.99 5.27
N SER A 89 -4.38 10.00 5.51
CA SER A 89 -3.10 9.85 4.79
C SER A 89 -3.31 9.77 3.28
N SER A 90 -2.54 10.52 2.48
CA SER A 90 -2.66 10.56 1.00
C SER A 90 -1.96 9.40 0.27
N SER A 91 -1.51 8.35 0.97
CA SER A 91 -0.78 7.26 0.36
C SER A 91 -1.67 6.27 -0.40
N ASP A 92 -1.55 6.23 -1.73
CA ASP A 92 -2.27 5.28 -2.60
C ASP A 92 -1.58 3.92 -2.77
N LYS A 93 -0.51 3.66 -2.00
CA LYS A 93 0.33 2.45 -2.15
C LYS A 93 -0.41 1.15 -1.81
N ALA A 94 -1.41 1.21 -0.93
CA ALA A 94 -2.12 0.05 -0.43
C ALA A 94 -3.48 -0.12 -1.12
N ARG A 95 -3.46 -0.49 -2.40
CA ARG A 95 -4.67 -0.84 -3.15
C ARG A 95 -5.19 -2.21 -2.74
N LYS A 96 -6.51 -2.33 -2.55
CA LYS A 96 -7.22 -3.57 -2.30
C LYS A 96 -8.34 -3.73 -3.31
N ASN A 97 -8.41 -4.89 -3.97
CA ASN A 97 -9.53 -5.20 -4.86
C ASN A 97 -10.80 -5.46 -4.03
N ILE A 98 -11.91 -4.81 -4.38
CA ILE A 98 -13.15 -4.83 -3.60
C ILE A 98 -13.74 -6.25 -3.54
N ILE A 99 -13.80 -6.97 -4.66
CA ILE A 99 -14.38 -8.32 -4.69
C ILE A 99 -13.52 -9.29 -3.89
N ARG A 100 -12.20 -9.23 -4.05
CA ARG A 100 -11.27 -10.05 -3.26
C ARG A 100 -11.37 -9.75 -1.77
N PHE A 101 -11.52 -8.47 -1.40
CA PHE A 101 -11.74 -8.04 -0.02
C PHE A 101 -13.04 -8.61 0.56
N ILE A 102 -14.15 -8.54 -0.18
CA ILE A 102 -15.43 -9.10 0.25
C ILE A 102 -15.32 -10.60 0.46
N HIS A 103 -14.73 -11.31 -0.50
CA HIS A 103 -14.59 -12.76 -0.41
C HIS A 103 -13.71 -13.20 0.78
N ALA A 104 -12.59 -12.49 1.00
CA ALA A 104 -11.67 -12.76 2.11
C ALA A 104 -12.30 -12.51 3.49
N ASN A 105 -13.26 -11.59 3.58
CA ASN A 105 -13.96 -11.23 4.82
C ASN A 105 -15.40 -11.73 4.84
N SER A 106 -15.71 -12.82 4.14
CA SER A 106 -17.07 -13.38 4.05
C SER A 106 -17.64 -13.87 5.39
N THR A 107 -16.78 -14.09 6.39
CA THR A 107 -17.17 -14.42 7.76
C THR A 107 -17.67 -13.22 8.56
N ASP A 108 -17.32 -11.99 8.15
CA ASP A 108 -17.74 -10.76 8.82
C ASP A 108 -19.16 -10.38 8.37
N PRO A 109 -20.16 -10.30 9.28
CA PRO A 109 -21.52 -9.89 8.95
C PRO A 109 -21.59 -8.53 8.24
N ALA A 110 -20.73 -7.57 8.59
CA ALA A 110 -20.73 -6.23 8.02
C ALA A 110 -20.26 -6.23 6.56
N VAL A 111 -19.38 -7.15 6.18
CA VAL A 111 -18.92 -7.29 4.79
C VAL A 111 -19.85 -8.20 4.00
N ARG A 112 -20.38 -9.24 4.64
CA ARG A 112 -21.28 -10.22 4.03
C ARG A 112 -22.61 -9.59 3.63
N VAL A 113 -23.17 -8.71 4.45
CA VAL A 113 -24.50 -8.13 4.22
C VAL A 113 -24.34 -6.78 3.52
N GLY A 114 -24.46 -6.79 2.20
CA GLY A 114 -24.70 -5.56 1.44
C GLY A 114 -23.56 -4.55 1.41
N PHE A 115 -22.30 -4.93 1.67
CA PHE A 115 -21.16 -4.02 1.58
C PHE A 115 -21.02 -3.40 0.20
N SER A 116 -21.13 -4.21 -0.86
CA SER A 116 -21.02 -3.71 -2.24
C SER A 116 -22.14 -2.73 -2.59
N SER A 117 -23.37 -3.01 -2.15
CA SER A 117 -24.52 -2.12 -2.37
C SER A 117 -24.35 -0.83 -1.60
N GLY A 118 -24.07 -0.91 -0.29
CA GLY A 118 -23.92 0.27 0.57
C GLY A 118 -22.74 1.16 0.15
N LEU A 119 -21.66 0.57 -0.37
CA LEU A 119 -20.56 1.33 -0.95
C LEU A 119 -21.00 2.12 -2.18
N LYS A 120 -21.72 1.48 -3.11
CA LYS A 120 -22.25 2.14 -4.31
C LYS A 120 -23.25 3.23 -3.95
N ASP A 121 -24.17 2.94 -3.03
CA ASP A 121 -25.16 3.89 -2.53
C ASP A 121 -24.50 5.13 -1.93
N HIS A 122 -23.48 4.93 -1.08
CA HIS A 122 -22.72 6.03 -0.49
C HIS A 122 -22.02 6.89 -1.54
N ILE A 123 -21.36 6.27 -2.52
CA ILE A 123 -20.68 7.00 -3.60
C ILE A 123 -21.70 7.79 -4.43
N LEU A 124 -22.84 7.19 -4.76
CA LEU A 124 -23.91 7.87 -5.49
C LEU A 124 -24.47 9.07 -4.71
N CYS A 125 -24.72 8.93 -3.40
CA CYS A 125 -25.12 10.05 -2.55
C CYS A 125 -24.14 11.21 -2.64
N ARG A 126 -22.83 10.92 -2.57
CA ARG A 126 -21.78 11.94 -2.63
C ARG A 126 -21.66 12.59 -4.00
N LEU A 127 -21.77 11.82 -5.08
CA LEU A 127 -21.74 12.36 -6.45
C LEU A 127 -22.96 13.25 -6.73
N LEU A 128 -24.12 12.91 -6.20
CA LEU A 128 -25.36 13.68 -6.32
C LEU A 128 -25.48 14.79 -5.26
N SER A 129 -24.50 14.95 -4.37
CA SER A 129 -24.51 15.91 -3.25
C SER A 129 -25.75 15.79 -2.36
N LEU A 130 -26.22 14.57 -2.12
CA LEU A 130 -27.29 14.28 -1.19
C LEU A 130 -26.72 14.21 0.24
N GLU A 131 -27.41 14.85 1.19
CA GLU A 131 -26.96 14.96 2.57
C GLU A 131 -27.16 13.67 3.39
N THR A 132 -28.07 12.80 2.94
CA THR A 132 -28.49 11.59 3.66
C THR A 132 -28.00 10.31 2.99
N ASP A 133 -27.90 9.24 3.78
CA ASP A 133 -27.65 7.88 3.28
C ASP A 133 -28.87 7.39 2.48
N CYS A 134 -28.88 7.71 1.18
CA CYS A 134 -29.93 7.33 0.25
C CYS A 134 -29.71 5.90 -0.24
N THR A 135 -30.79 5.15 -0.38
CA THR A 135 -30.79 3.82 -1.00
C THR A 135 -31.19 3.93 -2.46
N PHE A 136 -30.39 3.39 -3.36
CA PHE A 136 -30.67 3.39 -4.80
C PHE A 136 -31.13 2.02 -5.29
N SER A 137 -31.85 2.01 -6.42
CA SER A 137 -32.23 0.79 -7.13
C SER A 137 -31.00 0.02 -7.63
N GLU A 138 -31.16 -1.27 -7.97
CA GLU A 138 -30.11 -2.04 -8.66
C GLU A 138 -29.71 -1.38 -9.99
N ASP A 139 -30.68 -0.93 -10.78
CA ASP A 139 -30.42 -0.28 -12.09
C ASP A 139 -29.61 1.01 -11.95
N GLU A 140 -29.86 1.79 -10.89
CA GLU A 140 -29.12 3.03 -10.61
C GLU A 140 -27.70 2.73 -10.14
N ARG A 141 -27.53 1.70 -9.30
CA ARG A 141 -26.22 1.24 -8.84
C ARG A 141 -25.38 0.64 -9.96
N ASP A 142 -25.99 0.09 -11.00
CA ASP A 142 -25.27 -0.48 -12.14
C ASP A 142 -24.75 0.58 -13.11
N GLN A 143 -25.29 1.80 -13.05
CA GLN A 143 -24.71 2.96 -13.73
C GLN A 143 -23.38 3.40 -13.10
N LEU A 144 -23.15 3.09 -11.82
CA LEU A 144 -21.89 3.40 -11.13
C LEU A 144 -20.85 2.30 -11.35
N GLN A 145 -19.79 2.65 -12.10
CA GLN A 145 -18.64 1.77 -12.33
C GLN A 145 -17.38 2.25 -11.60
N ILE A 146 -16.85 1.40 -10.71
CA ILE A 146 -15.58 1.67 -10.03
C ILE A 146 -14.43 1.17 -10.92
N VAL A 147 -13.68 2.09 -11.50
CA VAL A 147 -12.56 1.78 -12.41
C VAL A 147 -11.53 0.89 -11.72
N GLY A 148 -11.28 -0.28 -12.29
CA GLY A 148 -10.34 -1.27 -11.76
C GLY A 148 -10.81 -1.98 -10.49
N ASN A 149 -11.94 -1.60 -9.90
CA ASN A 149 -12.52 -2.23 -8.72
C ASN A 149 -11.56 -2.26 -7.51
N HIS A 150 -10.87 -1.14 -7.25
CA HIS A 150 -9.95 -0.99 -6.12
C HIS A 150 -10.44 0.06 -5.13
N ILE A 151 -10.19 -0.20 -3.85
CA ILE A 151 -10.23 0.77 -2.75
C ILE A 151 -8.82 0.94 -2.20
N TYR A 152 -8.53 2.12 -1.68
CA TYR A 152 -7.24 2.42 -1.06
C TYR A 152 -7.36 2.33 0.46
N GLN A 153 -6.48 1.54 1.05
CA GLN A 153 -6.36 1.50 2.49
C GLN A 153 -5.39 2.58 2.95
N HIS A 154 -5.87 3.47 3.82
CA HIS A 154 -5.06 4.50 4.44
C HIS A 154 -4.61 4.07 5.84
N GLY A 155 -3.34 4.31 6.18
CA GLY A 155 -2.75 3.86 7.45
C GLY A 155 -3.03 4.77 8.63
N THR A 156 -3.51 5.99 8.40
CA THR A 156 -3.76 6.98 9.46
C THR A 156 -4.97 7.83 9.11
N LEU A 157 -5.89 7.93 10.06
CA LEU A 157 -7.03 8.85 10.09
C LEU A 157 -6.91 9.66 11.39
N ARG A 158 -6.91 10.98 11.28
CA ARG A 158 -6.99 11.91 12.42
C ARG A 158 -8.34 12.61 12.37
N VAL A 159 -9.07 12.61 13.48
CA VAL A 159 -10.36 13.30 13.62
C VAL A 159 -10.20 14.36 14.70
N ASN A 160 -10.44 15.62 14.35
CA ASN A 160 -10.52 16.72 15.31
C ASN A 160 -11.97 16.80 15.78
N TYR A 161 -12.21 16.42 17.03
CA TYR A 161 -13.53 16.55 17.65
C TYR A 161 -13.47 17.63 18.74
N THR A 162 -14.48 18.50 18.78
CA THR A 162 -14.63 19.48 19.85
C THR A 162 -15.30 18.82 21.04
N THR A 163 -14.56 18.56 22.10
CA THR A 163 -15.17 18.26 23.41
C THR A 163 -15.71 19.54 24.00
N TYR A 164 -17.03 19.71 23.97
CA TYR A 164 -17.71 20.69 24.78
C TYR A 164 -17.72 20.19 26.23
N ASP A 165 -17.05 20.91 27.13
CA ASP A 165 -17.22 20.70 28.57
C ASP A 165 -18.53 21.39 28.97
N MET A 166 -19.61 20.62 29.04
CA MET A 166 -20.88 21.10 29.58
C MET A 166 -20.84 20.97 31.10
N ARG A 167 -20.32 22.00 31.76
CA ARG A 167 -20.22 22.07 33.22
C ARG A 167 -21.16 23.12 33.80
#